data_AF-A0A7V0JRX4-F1
#
_entry.id   AF-A0A7V0JRX4-F1
#
_cell.length_a   1.000
_cell.length_b   1.000
_cell.length_c   1.000
_cell.angle_alpha   90.00
_cell.angle_beta   90.00
_cell.angle_gamma   90.00
#
_symmetry.space_group_name_H-M   'P 1'
#
loop_
_entity.id
_entity.type
_entity.pdbx_description
1 polymer ?
#
loop_
_entity_poly.entity_id
_entity_poly.type
_entity_poly.pdbx_seq_one_letter_code
_entity_poly.pdbx_strand_id
1 'polypeptide(L)'
;MASINEFRKAIEQQLALKRLTIEPWSRATRRSANLLQINTQPVPTVLYVKISNSSPAFWGLTRNQLDRLNSGNISWYAVLVARKSDTGYVFSSDEVNSRVAAGIFELSTDGDHKINEKTDCDQGHVFHGLSELIARII
;
A
#
# COMPACT_ATOMS: atom_id res chain seq x y z
N MET A 1 -10.15 15.65 1.10
CA MET A 1 -10.14 14.37 0.34
C MET A 1 -8.72 13.85 0.43
N ALA A 2 -8.52 12.56 0.70
CA ALA A 2 -7.18 12.02 0.78
C ALA A 2 -6.45 12.10 -0.57
N SER A 3 -5.17 12.46 -0.51
CA SER A 3 -4.22 12.44 -1.62
C SER A 3 -2.91 11.77 -1.23
N ILE A 4 -2.11 11.35 -2.22
CA ILE A 4 -0.86 10.64 -1.97
C ILE A 4 0.16 11.54 -1.29
N ASN A 5 0.13 12.84 -1.60
CA ASN A 5 0.99 13.83 -0.99
C ASN A 5 0.64 14.05 0.48
N GLU A 6 -0.65 14.14 0.83
CA GLU A 6 -1.10 14.25 2.21
C GLU A 6 -0.75 13.00 3.02
N PHE A 7 -1.02 11.80 2.48
CA PHE A 7 -0.62 10.54 3.09
C PHE A 7 0.89 10.50 3.35
N ARG A 8 1.70 10.80 2.33
CA ARG A 8 3.17 10.80 2.44
C ARG A 8 3.65 11.77 3.51
N LYS A 9 3.15 13.01 3.52
CA LYS A 9 3.55 14.02 4.51
C LYS A 9 3.23 13.58 5.94
N ALA A 10 2.06 12.97 6.13
CA ALA A 10 1.60 12.54 7.44
C ALA A 10 2.37 11.31 7.95
N ILE A 11 2.63 10.31 7.09
CA ILE A 11 3.41 9.12 7.49
C ILE A 11 4.89 9.47 7.71
N GLU A 12 5.45 10.41 6.94
CA GLU A 12 6.82 10.89 7.10
C GLU A 12 7.07 11.47 8.50
N GLN A 13 6.14 12.25 9.03
CA GLN A 13 6.23 12.80 10.39
C GLN A 13 6.28 11.69 11.46
N GLN A 14 5.50 10.63 11.29
CA GLN A 14 5.47 9.51 12.24
C GLN A 14 6.71 8.61 12.13
N LEU A 15 7.20 8.38 10.91
CA LEU A 15 8.43 7.61 10.67
C LEU A 15 9.67 8.34 11.22
N ALA A 16 9.71 9.67 11.14
CA ALA A 16 10.80 10.47 11.70
C ALA A 16 10.97 10.26 13.21
N LEU A 17 9.87 10.04 13.96
CA LEU A 17 9.92 9.70 15.39
C LEU A 17 10.67 8.39 15.67
N LYS A 18 10.68 7.48 14.70
CA LYS A 18 11.41 6.20 14.72
C LYS A 18 12.77 6.27 14.00
N ARG A 19 13.23 7.47 13.62
CA ARG A 19 14.46 7.70 12.83
C ARG A 19 14.44 7.01 11.45
N LEU A 20 13.25 6.80 10.90
CA LEU A 20 13.05 6.27 9.56
C LEU A 20 12.71 7.40 8.58
N THR A 21 13.10 7.22 7.34
CA THR A 21 12.81 8.14 6.22
C THR A 21 11.89 7.48 5.21
N ILE A 22 11.15 8.28 4.46
CA ILE A 22 10.29 7.80 3.37
C ILE A 22 10.50 8.61 2.09
N GLU A 23 10.76 7.91 1.00
CA GLU A 23 11.05 8.50 -0.30
C GLU A 23 10.32 7.75 -1.43
N PRO A 24 10.18 8.32 -2.63
CA PRO A 24 9.70 7.55 -3.78
C PRO A 24 10.62 6.35 -4.04
N TRP A 25 10.05 5.18 -4.26
CA TRP A 25 10.85 3.98 -4.53
C TRP A 25 11.65 4.15 -5.83
N SER A 26 12.97 4.02 -5.79
CA SER A 26 13.85 4.32 -6.93
C SER A 26 13.62 3.46 -8.18
N ARG A 27 13.03 2.26 -8.01
CA ARG A 27 12.65 1.37 -9.11
C ARG A 27 11.24 1.65 -9.65
N ALA A 28 10.53 2.63 -9.08
CA ALA A 28 9.31 3.14 -9.66
C ALA A 28 9.59 3.79 -11.03
N THR A 29 8.71 3.59 -12.00
CA THR A 29 8.72 4.44 -13.20
C THR A 29 8.34 5.87 -12.80
N ARG A 30 8.74 6.87 -13.60
CA ARG A 30 8.47 8.31 -13.42
C ARG A 30 6.99 8.67 -13.10
N ARG A 31 6.04 7.74 -13.34
CA ARG A 31 4.61 7.89 -13.05
C ARG A 31 4.11 7.22 -11.76
N SER A 32 4.94 6.48 -11.01
CA SER A 32 4.47 5.71 -9.84
C SER A 32 4.72 6.47 -8.54
N ALA A 33 4.08 7.64 -8.40
CA ALA A 33 4.13 8.47 -7.18
C ALA A 33 3.58 7.77 -5.92
N ASN A 34 3.06 6.56 -6.08
CA ASN A 34 2.37 5.78 -5.08
C ASN A 34 3.16 4.56 -4.60
N LEU A 35 4.42 4.42 -5.01
CA LEU A 35 5.38 3.47 -4.44
C LEU A 35 6.36 4.26 -3.57
N LEU A 36 6.29 4.05 -2.26
CA LEU A 36 7.09 4.77 -1.28
C LEU A 36 8.01 3.79 -0.55
N GLN A 37 9.30 4.05 -0.53
CA GLN A 37 10.30 3.25 0.17
C GLN A 37 10.60 3.85 1.54
N ILE A 38 10.65 2.99 2.56
CA ILE A 38 11.10 3.25 3.92
C ILE A 38 12.45 2.56 4.12
N ASN A 39 13.39 3.25 4.75
CA ASN A 39 14.76 2.76 5.01
C ASN A 39 14.86 1.75 6.18
N THR A 40 13.93 0.80 6.27
CA THR A 40 13.98 -0.28 7.26
C THR A 40 15.20 -1.19 7.10
N GLN A 41 15.53 -1.94 8.16
CA GLN A 41 16.60 -2.93 8.19
C GLN A 41 16.02 -4.31 8.56
N PRO A 42 16.57 -5.43 8.06
CA PRO A 42 17.78 -5.53 7.22
C PRO A 42 17.54 -5.22 5.72
N VAL A 43 16.28 -5.20 5.29
CA VAL A 43 15.88 -4.83 3.92
C VAL A 43 14.91 -3.65 3.96
N PRO A 44 14.91 -2.78 2.93
CA PRO A 44 13.97 -1.67 2.87
C PRO A 44 12.53 -2.18 2.67
N THR A 45 11.57 -1.40 3.16
CA THR A 45 10.13 -1.69 3.07
C THR A 45 9.49 -0.75 2.07
N VAL A 46 8.73 -1.27 1.11
CA VAL A 46 8.02 -0.48 0.11
C VAL A 46 6.52 -0.51 0.35
N LEU A 47 5.89 0.66 0.41
CA LEU A 47 4.45 0.82 0.46
C LEU A 47 3.92 1.06 -0.95
N TYR A 48 3.07 0.15 -1.43
CA TYR A 48 2.26 0.36 -2.62
C TYR A 48 0.91 0.97 -2.23
N VAL A 49 0.90 2.30 -2.21
CA VAL A 49 -0.24 3.08 -1.73
C VAL A 49 -1.28 3.22 -2.84
N LYS A 50 -2.55 3.00 -2.53
CA LYS A 50 -3.68 3.30 -3.41
C LYS A 50 -4.71 4.07 -2.61
N ILE A 51 -5.24 5.12 -3.21
CA ILE A 51 -6.18 6.02 -2.55
C ILE A 51 -7.50 5.98 -3.29
N SER A 52 -8.58 5.84 -2.53
CA SER A 52 -9.93 5.96 -3.05
C SER A 52 -10.72 6.88 -2.12
N ASN A 53 -11.41 7.85 -2.72
CA ASN A 53 -12.30 8.76 -2.02
C ASN A 53 -13.78 8.37 -2.16
N SER A 54 -14.09 7.24 -2.80
CA SER A 54 -15.46 6.73 -2.95
C SER A 54 -15.94 5.97 -1.72
N SER A 55 -17.25 5.71 -1.67
CA SER A 55 -17.89 4.87 -0.66
C SER A 55 -18.95 3.98 -1.33
N PRO A 56 -18.73 2.65 -1.44
CA PRO A 56 -17.53 1.94 -1.01
C PRO A 56 -16.30 2.32 -1.85
N ALA A 57 -15.12 2.14 -1.25
CA ALA A 57 -13.86 2.34 -1.92
C ALA A 57 -13.53 1.19 -2.89
N PHE A 58 -12.79 1.55 -3.93
CA PHE A 58 -12.34 0.63 -4.98
C PHE A 58 -10.92 1.00 -5.40
N TRP A 59 -10.06 -0.01 -5.52
CA TRP A 59 -8.66 0.15 -5.89
C TRP A 59 -8.25 -0.86 -6.95
N GLY A 60 -7.16 -0.56 -7.66
CA GLY A 60 -6.51 -1.48 -8.59
C GLY A 60 -5.03 -1.57 -8.29
N LEU A 61 -4.51 -2.78 -8.10
CA LEU A 61 -3.07 -3.07 -8.02
C LEU A 61 -2.58 -3.55 -9.39
N THR A 62 -1.72 -2.76 -10.03
CA THR A 62 -1.29 -3.06 -11.39
C THR A 62 -0.35 -4.26 -11.40
N ARG A 63 -0.63 -5.27 -12.22
CA ARG A 63 0.16 -6.51 -12.30
C ARG A 63 1.66 -6.24 -12.48
N ASN A 64 2.02 -5.36 -13.41
CA ASN A 64 3.42 -5.00 -13.65
C ASN A 64 4.14 -4.41 -12.42
N GLN A 65 3.41 -3.76 -11.51
CA GLN A 65 4.02 -3.26 -10.26
C GLN A 65 4.15 -4.37 -9.24
N LEU A 66 3.17 -5.28 -9.14
CA LEU A 66 3.27 -6.47 -8.30
C LEU A 66 4.46 -7.34 -8.72
N ASP A 67 4.64 -7.60 -10.01
CA ASP A 67 5.76 -8.37 -10.55
C ASP A 67 7.13 -7.75 -10.16
N ARG A 68 7.22 -6.42 -10.17
CA ARG A 68 8.44 -5.68 -9.77
C ARG A 68 8.69 -5.73 -8.27
N LEU A 69 7.63 -5.59 -7.48
CA LEU A 69 7.70 -5.68 -6.02
C LEU A 69 8.13 -7.09 -5.60
N ASN A 70 7.53 -8.13 -6.21
CA ASN A 70 7.81 -9.53 -5.93
C ASN A 70 9.18 -10.02 -6.42
N SER A 71 9.79 -9.36 -7.41
CA SER A 71 11.14 -9.69 -7.88
C SER A 71 12.25 -8.90 -7.14
N GLY A 72 11.89 -7.96 -6.27
CA GLY A 72 12.86 -7.19 -5.49
C GLY A 72 13.30 -7.90 -4.21
N ASN A 73 14.55 -7.66 -3.79
CA ASN A 73 14.99 -8.00 -2.43
C ASN A 73 14.53 -6.91 -1.44
N ILE A 74 13.22 -6.84 -1.23
CA ILE A 74 12.53 -5.83 -0.41
C ILE A 74 11.38 -6.47 0.36
N SER A 75 11.01 -5.89 1.50
CA SER A 75 9.68 -6.11 2.07
C SER A 75 8.70 -5.15 1.39
N TRP A 76 7.44 -5.56 1.19
CA TRP A 76 6.44 -4.62 0.67
C TRP A 76 5.03 -4.91 1.17
N TYR A 77 4.24 -3.83 1.24
CA TYR A 77 2.84 -3.85 1.68
C TYR A 77 1.96 -3.07 0.70
N ALA A 78 0.75 -3.54 0.45
CA ALA A 78 -0.29 -2.73 -0.18
C ALA A 78 -1.02 -1.91 0.90
N VAL A 79 -1.07 -0.59 0.72
CA VAL A 79 -1.77 0.33 1.64
C VAL A 79 -2.94 0.97 0.91
N LEU A 80 -4.15 0.57 1.25
CA LEU A 80 -5.40 1.01 0.62
C LEU A 80 -6.06 2.09 1.48
N VAL A 81 -5.76 3.35 1.19
CA VAL A 81 -6.28 4.51 1.91
C VAL A 81 -7.71 4.80 1.46
N ALA A 82 -8.62 4.94 2.41
CA ALA A 82 -10.04 5.13 2.16
C ALA A 82 -10.53 6.46 2.75
N ARG A 83 -10.83 7.44 1.89
CA ARG A 83 -11.43 8.77 2.19
C ARG A 83 -10.56 9.73 3.03
N LYS A 84 -9.90 9.25 4.09
CA LYS A 84 -8.98 10.00 4.96
C LYS A 84 -7.57 9.43 4.87
N SER A 85 -6.55 10.28 4.98
CA SER A 85 -5.14 9.91 4.79
C SER A 85 -4.56 9.03 5.90
N ASP A 86 -5.28 8.80 6.98
CA ASP A 86 -4.85 8.06 8.16
C ASP A 86 -5.69 6.81 8.43
N THR A 87 -6.66 6.49 7.57
CA THR A 87 -7.50 5.29 7.70
C THR A 87 -7.55 4.50 6.42
N GLY A 88 -7.58 3.18 6.54
CA GLY A 88 -7.64 2.32 5.37
C GLY A 88 -7.40 0.87 5.72
N TYR A 89 -6.82 0.15 4.77
CA TYR A 89 -6.48 -1.26 4.89
C TYR A 89 -5.02 -1.48 4.52
N VAL A 90 -4.38 -2.45 5.15
CA VAL A 90 -3.01 -2.85 4.83
C VAL A 90 -2.93 -4.36 4.66
N PHE A 91 -2.21 -4.77 3.61
CA PHE A 91 -1.94 -6.16 3.28
C PHE A 91 -0.44 -6.31 3.10
N SER A 92 0.12 -7.36 3.71
CA SER A 92 1.47 -7.83 3.41
C SER A 92 1.58 -8.37 1.99
N SER A 93 2.81 -8.47 1.47
CA SER A 93 3.09 -9.11 0.18
C SER A 93 2.47 -10.49 0.08
N ASP A 94 2.55 -11.28 1.15
CA ASP A 94 2.09 -12.67 1.16
C ASP A 94 0.57 -12.74 1.11
N GLU A 95 -0.12 -11.86 1.84
CA GLU A 95 -1.59 -11.75 1.77
C GLU A 95 -2.05 -11.31 0.38
N VAL A 96 -1.39 -10.31 -0.23
CA VAL A 96 -1.72 -9.89 -1.59
C VAL A 96 -1.49 -11.02 -2.58
N ASN A 97 -0.33 -11.67 -2.53
CA ASN A 97 0.02 -12.76 -3.44
C ASN A 97 -0.93 -13.96 -3.28
N SER A 98 -1.28 -14.32 -2.05
CA SER A 98 -2.25 -15.39 -1.77
C SER A 98 -3.64 -15.04 -2.32
N ARG A 99 -4.11 -13.80 -2.14
CA ARG A 99 -5.42 -13.36 -2.66
C ARG A 99 -5.46 -13.27 -4.17
N VAL A 100 -4.37 -12.84 -4.81
CA VAL A 100 -4.20 -12.86 -6.27
C VAL A 100 -4.23 -14.31 -6.78
N ALA A 101 -3.47 -15.21 -6.17
CA ALA A 101 -3.42 -16.61 -6.57
C ALA A 101 -4.78 -17.33 -6.39
N ALA A 102 -5.52 -16.97 -5.34
CA ALA A 102 -6.87 -17.47 -5.10
C ALA A 102 -7.95 -16.83 -6.00
N GLY A 103 -7.60 -15.86 -6.83
CA GLY A 103 -8.55 -15.13 -7.69
C GLY A 103 -9.49 -14.18 -6.94
N ILE A 104 -9.21 -13.89 -5.65
CA ILE A 104 -10.00 -12.96 -4.84
C ILE A 104 -9.80 -11.53 -5.34
N PHE A 105 -8.55 -11.13 -5.58
CA PHE A 105 -8.26 -9.87 -6.26
C PHE A 105 -8.33 -10.09 -7.78
N GLU A 106 -9.53 -9.97 -8.32
CA GLU A 106 -9.86 -10.26 -9.71
C GLU A 106 -8.97 -9.44 -10.67
N LEU A 107 -8.34 -10.12 -11.63
CA LEU A 107 -7.60 -9.46 -12.70
C LEU A 107 -8.58 -8.93 -13.75
N SER A 108 -8.69 -7.61 -13.82
CA SER A 108 -9.50 -6.92 -14.82
C SER A 108 -8.75 -6.81 -16.17
N THR A 109 -9.50 -6.54 -17.24
CA THR A 109 -8.99 -6.42 -18.62
C THR A 109 -7.97 -5.29 -18.79
N ASP A 110 -7.97 -4.31 -17.89
CA ASP A 110 -7.00 -3.21 -17.83
C ASP A 110 -5.65 -3.59 -17.17
N GLY A 111 -5.49 -4.85 -16.75
CA GLY A 111 -4.24 -5.37 -16.19
C GLY A 111 -4.04 -5.04 -14.70
N ASP A 112 -5.10 -4.62 -14.02
CA ASP A 112 -5.12 -4.40 -12.58
C ASP A 112 -5.86 -5.52 -11.85
N HIS A 113 -5.31 -5.95 -10.73
CA HIS A 113 -6.01 -6.72 -9.72
C HIS A 113 -6.91 -5.77 -8.92
N LYS A 114 -8.22 -5.95 -9.04
CA LYS A 114 -9.24 -5.08 -8.44
C LYS A 114 -9.51 -5.50 -7.00
N ILE A 115 -9.70 -4.49 -6.16
CA ILE A 115 -9.98 -4.66 -4.74
C ILE A 115 -11.19 -3.80 -4.39
N ASN A 116 -12.23 -4.44 -3.88
CA ASN A 116 -13.45 -3.83 -3.42
C ASN A 116 -13.49 -3.84 -1.89
N GLU A 117 -13.70 -2.65 -1.32
CA GLU A 117 -13.74 -2.47 0.14
C GLU A 117 -14.74 -3.39 0.84
N LYS A 118 -15.89 -3.71 0.23
CA LYS A 118 -16.95 -4.47 0.90
C LYS A 118 -16.69 -5.97 0.94
N THR A 119 -16.07 -6.50 -0.11
CA THR A 119 -15.94 -7.95 -0.29
C THR A 119 -14.55 -8.47 0.03
N ASP A 120 -13.53 -7.63 -0.18
CA ASP A 120 -12.15 -8.10 -0.17
C ASP A 120 -11.37 -7.61 1.06
N CYS A 121 -11.88 -6.56 1.72
CA CYS A 121 -11.31 -6.02 2.95
C CYS A 121 -12.15 -6.42 4.17
N ASP A 122 -11.47 -6.93 5.20
CA ASP A 122 -12.08 -7.28 6.49
C ASP A 122 -11.42 -6.51 7.64
N GLN A 123 -11.97 -6.67 8.85
CA GLN A 123 -11.50 -5.97 10.06
C GLN A 123 -10.04 -6.30 10.42
N GLY A 124 -9.51 -7.45 10.01
CA GLY A 124 -8.10 -7.81 10.23
C GLY A 124 -7.13 -6.96 9.42
N HIS A 125 -7.58 -6.31 8.35
CA HIS A 125 -6.72 -5.48 7.49
C HIS A 125 -6.84 -3.98 7.80
N VAL A 126 -7.82 -3.58 8.60
CA VAL A 126 -8.08 -2.17 8.90
C VAL A 126 -6.91 -1.56 9.68
N PHE A 127 -6.68 -0.26 9.47
CA PHE A 127 -5.95 0.58 10.41
C PHE A 127 -6.72 1.89 10.66
N HIS A 128 -6.71 2.33 11.92
CA HIS A 128 -7.35 3.54 12.43
C HIS A 128 -6.31 4.54 12.93
N GLY A 129 -5.44 4.98 12.03
CA GLY A 129 -4.38 5.93 12.31
C GLY A 129 -3.03 5.45 11.80
N LEU A 130 -2.14 6.40 11.54
CA LEU A 130 -0.81 6.11 11.00
C LEU A 130 0.08 5.36 11.99
N SER A 131 -0.13 5.53 13.29
CA SER A 131 0.60 4.77 14.32
C SER A 131 0.30 3.27 14.24
N GLU A 132 -0.96 2.92 13.99
CA GLU A 132 -1.38 1.51 13.80
C GLU A 132 -0.82 0.95 12.50
N LEU A 133 -0.90 1.72 11.40
CA LEU A 133 -0.27 1.33 10.14
C LEU A 133 1.22 1.04 10.33
N ILE A 134 1.96 1.95 10.97
CA ILE A 134 3.40 1.81 11.21
C ILE A 134 3.72 0.58 12.05
N ALA A 135 2.94 0.29 13.09
CA ALA A 135 3.12 -0.90 13.92
C ALA A 135 2.92 -2.23 13.17
N ARG A 136 2.22 -2.21 12.02
CA ARG A 136 2.00 -3.39 11.18
C ARG A 136 3.08 -3.61 10.12
N ILE A 137 3.86 -2.58 9.78
CA ILE A 137 4.83 -2.62 8.68
C ILE A 137 6.30 -2.54 9.15
N ILE A 138 6.53 -2.24 10.43
CA ILE A 138 7.86 -2.10 11.07
C ILE A 138 7.82 -2.78 12.43
#